data_AF-A0A8S0WLK6-F1
#
_entry.id   AF-A0A8S0WLK6-F1
#
_cell.length_a   1.000
_cell.length_b   1.000
_cell.length_c   1.000
_cell.angle_alpha   90.00
_cell.angle_beta   90.00
_cell.angle_gamma   90.00
#
_symmetry.space_group_name_H-M   'P 1'
#
loop_
_entity.id
_entity.type
_entity.pdbx_description
1 polymer ?
#
loop_
_entity_poly.entity_id
_entity_poly.type
_entity_poly.pdbx_seq_one_letter_code
_entity_poly.pdbx_strand_id
1 'polypeptide(L)'
;MGQVTTEIYFYTTPEFAQTVRDSRGAGLPLTVDTSYSSPFDVPALQGREEMYAKMHEVDREKEIHSPGLYAVWNAKPFLLENAIKMRKLRERKEYDYVFWRARAADMGGGYSGDRDEPGGTKGAGPVDSDISEGSFFGGTPKAVTWFSRTFYSYHDYYLSLGFFAGKDQTLYNAVIFLFPSRFITVWHGDPDSPARGGMPPNGFTRGRLGACGPEWYYYQWWLSDKHSREEMRKYWMEHDREPEKARWWKMRRIPCRMALLRSMEDVLKSSFGNDWTPPARTIGLRPKHMW
;
A
#
# COMPACT_ATOMS: atom_id res chain seq x y z
N MET A 1 7.72 -15.69 -14.63
CA MET A 1 7.69 -14.28 -14.15
C MET A 1 8.85 -13.54 -14.81
N GLY A 2 8.62 -12.34 -15.33
CA GLY A 2 9.69 -11.54 -15.94
C GLY A 2 10.79 -11.16 -14.94
N GLN A 3 12.02 -11.02 -15.43
CA GLN A 3 13.16 -10.57 -14.62
C GLN A 3 13.04 -9.06 -14.37
N VAL A 4 13.03 -8.63 -13.12
CA VAL A 4 13.07 -7.20 -12.77
C VAL A 4 14.47 -6.67 -13.08
N THR A 5 14.64 -5.92 -14.16
CA THR A 5 15.94 -5.38 -14.57
C THR A 5 16.23 -3.99 -14.00
N THR A 6 15.21 -3.31 -13.47
CA THR A 6 15.34 -2.00 -12.84
C THR A 6 16.19 -2.06 -11.57
N GLU A 7 16.78 -0.93 -11.20
CA GLU A 7 17.51 -0.80 -9.94
C GLU A 7 16.61 -1.08 -8.74
N ILE A 8 17.14 -1.83 -7.77
CA ILE A 8 16.47 -2.09 -6.49
C ILE A 8 17.30 -1.48 -5.38
N TYR A 9 16.64 -0.70 -4.51
CA TYR A 9 17.17 -0.28 -3.22
C TYR A 9 16.48 -1.08 -2.13
N PHE A 10 17.24 -1.81 -1.33
CA PHE A 10 16.69 -2.77 -0.37
C PHE A 10 17.19 -2.45 1.04
N TYR A 11 16.26 -2.12 1.93
CA TYR A 11 16.55 -2.01 3.36
C TYR A 11 16.42 -3.38 4.03
N THR A 12 17.41 -3.77 4.81
CA THR A 12 17.39 -5.02 5.59
C THR A 12 18.38 -4.95 6.75
N THR A 13 18.28 -5.86 7.71
CA THR A 13 19.26 -5.92 8.79
C THR A 13 20.59 -6.51 8.28
N PRO A 14 21.73 -6.24 8.95
CA PRO A 14 23.04 -6.73 8.51
C PRO A 14 23.07 -8.25 8.26
N GLU A 15 22.35 -9.03 9.07
CA GLU A 15 22.35 -10.49 9.03
C GLU A 15 21.71 -11.04 7.75
N PHE A 16 20.74 -10.32 7.16
CA PHE A 16 20.05 -10.72 5.92
C PHE A 16 20.64 -10.11 4.65
N ALA A 17 21.64 -9.22 4.78
CA ALA A 17 22.20 -8.49 3.66
C ALA A 17 22.75 -9.41 2.56
N GLN A 18 23.43 -10.49 2.94
CA GLN A 18 23.98 -11.45 1.97
C GLN A 18 22.86 -12.25 1.28
N THR A 19 21.87 -12.72 2.04
CA THR A 19 20.69 -13.41 1.48
C THR A 19 19.97 -12.57 0.43
N VAL A 20 19.84 -11.26 0.66
CA VAL A 20 19.23 -10.33 -0.30
C VAL A 20 20.08 -10.21 -1.57
N ARG A 21 21.42 -10.11 -1.44
CA ARG A 21 22.33 -10.05 -2.58
C ARG A 21 22.26 -11.33 -3.43
N ASP A 22 22.30 -12.48 -2.76
CA ASP A 22 22.26 -13.79 -3.43
C ASP A 22 20.93 -14.00 -4.16
N SER A 23 19.84 -13.46 -3.63
CA SER A 23 18.49 -13.58 -4.23
C SER A 23 18.30 -12.74 -5.50
N ARG A 24 19.15 -11.74 -5.76
CA ARG A 24 18.96 -10.82 -6.90
C ARG A 24 19.31 -11.44 -8.24
N GLY A 25 20.32 -12.31 -8.26
CA GLY A 25 20.96 -12.81 -9.48
C GLY A 25 22.13 -11.92 -9.93
N ALA A 26 23.09 -12.53 -10.62
CA ALA A 26 24.32 -11.87 -11.06
C ALA A 26 24.07 -10.75 -12.08
N GLY A 27 24.82 -9.65 -11.98
CA GLY A 27 24.83 -8.55 -12.95
C GLY A 27 23.64 -7.59 -12.89
N LEU A 28 22.69 -7.80 -11.97
CA LEU A 28 21.53 -6.93 -11.81
C LEU A 28 21.77 -5.83 -10.76
N PRO A 29 21.32 -4.58 -11.00
CA PRO A 29 21.53 -3.48 -10.07
C PRO A 29 20.76 -3.71 -8.77
N LEU A 30 21.48 -3.67 -7.65
CA LEU A 30 20.96 -3.77 -6.29
C LEU A 30 21.84 -2.95 -5.34
N THR A 31 21.22 -2.08 -4.57
CA THR A 31 21.83 -1.44 -3.39
C THR A 31 21.18 -2.03 -2.15
N VAL A 32 21.99 -2.58 -1.25
CA VAL A 32 21.53 -3.07 0.07
C VAL A 32 21.96 -2.08 1.13
N ASP A 33 21.00 -1.57 1.88
CA ASP A 33 21.20 -0.62 2.96
C ASP A 33 20.85 -1.29 4.29
N THR A 34 21.86 -1.36 5.16
CA THR A 34 21.78 -1.98 6.49
C THR A 34 21.98 -0.96 7.60
N SER A 35 21.66 0.31 7.34
CA SER A 35 21.88 1.41 8.30
C SER A 35 20.97 1.33 9.54
N TYR A 36 19.93 0.49 9.52
CA TYR A 36 18.97 0.33 10.61
C TYR A 36 18.95 -1.14 11.06
N SER A 37 19.20 -1.36 12.35
CA SER A 37 19.17 -2.70 12.97
C SER A 37 17.78 -3.05 13.53
N SER A 38 17.01 -2.01 13.86
CA SER A 38 15.64 -2.05 14.35
C SER A 38 14.77 -1.09 13.51
N PRO A 39 13.47 -1.37 13.31
CA PRO A 39 12.57 -0.40 12.69
C PRO A 39 12.44 0.90 13.51
N PHE A 40 12.76 0.88 14.81
CA PHE A 40 12.80 2.07 15.64
C PHE A 40 14.11 2.88 15.53
N ASP A 41 15.14 2.35 14.86
CA ASP A 41 16.34 3.12 14.50
C ASP A 41 16.05 4.09 13.34
N VAL A 42 14.91 3.93 12.66
CA VAL A 42 14.48 4.83 11.59
C VAL A 42 14.13 6.19 12.20
N PRO A 43 14.78 7.29 11.76
CA PRO A 43 14.64 8.61 12.41
C PRO A 43 13.20 9.10 12.62
N ALA A 44 12.30 8.80 11.68
CA ALA A 44 10.89 9.21 11.81
C ALA A 44 10.13 8.48 12.94
N LEU A 45 10.64 7.34 13.40
CA LEU A 45 10.01 6.44 14.37
C LEU A 45 10.73 6.33 15.71
N GLN A 46 11.88 6.98 15.85
CA GLN A 46 12.68 6.94 17.07
C GLN A 46 11.88 7.47 18.27
N GLY A 47 11.91 6.74 19.39
CA GLY A 47 11.23 7.12 20.63
C GLY A 47 9.71 6.84 20.64
N ARG A 48 9.22 5.97 19.74
CA ARG A 48 7.80 5.60 19.63
C ARG A 48 7.49 4.18 20.12
N GLU A 49 8.48 3.48 20.66
CA GLU A 49 8.39 2.10 21.14
C GLU A 49 7.25 1.93 22.14
N GLU A 50 7.24 2.73 23.20
CA GLU A 50 6.21 2.67 24.24
C GLU A 50 4.81 2.98 23.71
N MET A 51 4.72 3.86 22.72
CA MET A 51 3.45 4.27 22.15
C MET A 51 2.87 3.17 21.27
N TYR A 52 3.70 2.51 20.45
CA TYR A 52 3.26 1.34 19.70
C TYR A 52 2.98 0.13 20.60
N ALA A 53 3.69 -0.03 21.72
CA ALA A 53 3.34 -1.02 22.73
C ALA A 53 1.92 -0.77 23.28
N LYS A 54 1.59 0.48 23.62
CA LYS A 54 0.23 0.84 24.07
C LYS A 54 -0.84 0.61 23.00
N MET A 55 -0.52 0.86 21.72
CA MET A 55 -1.44 0.56 20.62
C MET A 55 -1.68 -0.93 20.43
N HIS A 56 -0.64 -1.73 20.56
CA HIS A 56 -0.73 -3.17 20.44
C HIS A 56 -1.68 -3.78 21.48
N GLU A 57 -1.76 -3.21 22.69
CA GLU A 57 -2.68 -3.67 23.73
C GLU A 57 -4.16 -3.61 23.31
N VAL A 58 -4.51 -2.63 22.47
CA VAL A 58 -5.88 -2.41 21.97
C VAL A 58 -6.09 -2.92 20.55
N ASP A 59 -5.07 -3.46 19.89
CA ASP A 59 -5.20 -4.05 18.56
C ASP A 59 -5.98 -5.37 18.65
N ARG A 60 -7.04 -5.48 17.84
CA ARG A 60 -7.86 -6.69 17.71
C ARG A 60 -7.06 -7.85 17.11
N GLU A 61 -6.04 -7.54 16.33
CA GLU A 61 -5.14 -8.47 15.67
C GLU A 61 -3.79 -8.60 16.40
N LYS A 62 -3.71 -8.19 17.67
CA LYS A 62 -2.46 -8.22 18.46
C LYS A 62 -1.80 -9.59 18.58
N GLU A 63 -2.54 -10.68 18.37
CA GLU A 63 -2.00 -12.04 18.36
C GLU A 63 -1.11 -12.33 17.13
N ILE A 64 -1.31 -11.59 16.04
CA ILE A 64 -0.54 -11.72 14.80
C ILE A 64 0.26 -10.46 14.47
N HIS A 65 0.04 -9.37 15.21
CA HIS A 65 0.77 -8.12 15.09
C HIS A 65 1.75 -7.91 16.25
N SER A 66 2.65 -6.96 16.09
CA SER A 66 3.57 -6.53 17.15
C SER A 66 3.90 -5.05 17.00
N PRO A 67 4.37 -4.38 18.07
CA PRO A 67 4.85 -3.00 17.98
C PRO A 67 5.93 -2.80 16.92
N GLY A 68 6.82 -3.79 16.75
CA GLY A 68 7.85 -3.76 15.71
C GLY A 68 7.27 -3.82 14.30
N LEU A 69 6.18 -4.57 14.10
CA LEU A 69 5.48 -4.63 12.80
C LEU A 69 4.86 -3.28 12.44
N TYR A 70 4.22 -2.60 13.39
CA TYR A 70 3.71 -1.23 13.18
C TYR A 70 4.83 -0.27 12.78
N ALA A 71 6.00 -0.38 13.42
CA ALA A 71 7.15 0.41 13.05
C ALA A 71 7.63 0.11 11.62
N VAL A 72 7.70 -1.15 11.21
CA VAL A 72 8.03 -1.52 9.82
C VAL A 72 7.03 -0.91 8.83
N TRP A 73 5.74 -0.97 9.12
CA TRP A 73 4.69 -0.40 8.28
C TRP A 73 4.81 1.12 8.17
N ASN A 74 4.96 1.80 9.30
CA ASN A 74 5.07 3.25 9.33
C ASN A 74 6.44 3.79 8.89
N ALA A 75 7.46 2.94 8.69
CA ALA A 75 8.78 3.36 8.19
C ALA A 75 8.82 3.59 6.67
N LYS A 76 7.89 2.97 5.92
CA LYS A 76 7.96 2.90 4.45
C LYS A 76 8.09 4.27 3.76
N PRO A 77 7.32 5.32 4.11
CA PRO A 77 7.43 6.62 3.45
C PRO A 77 8.79 7.28 3.67
N PHE A 78 9.33 7.22 4.89
CA PHE A 78 10.67 7.71 5.19
C PHE A 78 11.72 6.95 4.39
N LEU A 79 11.67 5.62 4.40
CA LEU A 79 12.67 4.78 3.75
C LEU A 79 12.71 5.04 2.23
N LEU A 80 11.55 5.19 1.59
CA LEU A 80 11.49 5.55 0.16
C LEU A 80 12.10 6.93 -0.11
N GLU A 81 11.76 7.95 0.69
CA GLU A 81 12.34 9.29 0.55
C GLU A 81 13.86 9.29 0.82
N ASN A 82 14.30 8.59 1.85
CA ASN A 82 15.70 8.50 2.26
C ASN A 82 16.54 7.82 1.17
N ALA A 83 16.04 6.75 0.55
CA ALA A 83 16.71 6.10 -0.57
C ALA A 83 17.01 7.13 -1.68
N ILE A 84 16.01 7.90 -2.13
CA ILE A 84 16.19 8.94 -3.15
C ILE A 84 17.29 9.94 -2.75
N LYS A 85 17.24 10.45 -1.50
CA LYS A 85 18.24 11.40 -0.99
C LYS A 85 19.64 10.79 -1.01
N MET A 86 19.80 9.56 -0.54
CA MET A 86 21.09 8.87 -0.51
C MET A 86 21.65 8.60 -1.92
N ARG A 87 20.81 8.18 -2.87
CA ARG A 87 21.23 7.99 -4.28
C ARG A 87 21.72 9.29 -4.91
N LYS A 88 21.01 10.39 -4.67
CA LYS A 88 21.39 11.70 -5.17
C LYS A 88 22.70 12.19 -4.53
N LEU A 89 22.85 12.06 -3.21
CA LEU A 89 24.02 12.54 -2.47
C LEU A 89 25.28 11.73 -2.77
N ARG A 90 25.18 10.39 -2.79
CA ARG A 90 26.35 9.50 -2.91
C ARG A 90 26.72 9.20 -4.36
N GLU A 91 25.74 9.06 -5.24
CA GLU A 91 25.95 8.59 -6.61
C GLU A 91 25.53 9.59 -7.69
N ARG A 92 25.02 10.77 -7.30
CA ARG A 92 24.47 11.77 -8.24
C ARG A 92 23.39 11.20 -9.16
N LYS A 93 22.69 10.15 -8.71
CA LYS A 93 21.57 9.56 -9.44
C LYS A 93 20.30 10.34 -9.19
N GLU A 94 19.55 10.57 -10.25
CA GLU A 94 18.21 11.14 -10.22
C GLU A 94 17.23 10.17 -10.86
N TYR A 95 15.99 10.18 -10.38
CA TYR A 95 14.93 9.28 -10.84
C TYR A 95 13.72 10.10 -11.24
N ASP A 96 13.10 9.75 -12.36
CA ASP A 96 11.81 10.32 -12.74
C ASP A 96 10.70 9.82 -11.80
N TYR A 97 10.73 8.53 -11.48
CA TYR A 97 9.78 7.86 -10.60
C TYR A 97 10.46 6.84 -9.72
N VAL A 98 9.96 6.67 -8.51
CA VAL A 98 10.35 5.62 -7.58
C VAL A 98 9.12 5.00 -6.94
N PHE A 99 9.21 3.72 -6.61
CA PHE A 99 8.10 2.96 -6.02
C PHE A 99 8.60 2.12 -4.86
N TRP A 100 7.86 2.14 -3.76
CA TRP A 100 7.98 1.18 -2.69
C TRP A 100 7.26 -0.11 -3.08
N ARG A 101 7.85 -1.25 -2.71
CA ARG A 101 7.20 -2.56 -2.82
C ARG A 101 7.53 -3.37 -1.56
N ALA A 102 6.49 -3.67 -0.78
CA ALA A 102 6.62 -4.59 0.34
C ALA A 102 6.77 -6.04 -0.17
N ARG A 103 7.54 -6.87 0.55
CA ARG A 103 7.58 -8.31 0.26
C ARG A 103 6.29 -8.96 0.77
N ALA A 104 5.68 -9.80 -0.06
CA ALA A 104 4.43 -10.52 0.20
C ALA A 104 4.44 -11.49 1.41
N ALA A 105 5.54 -11.58 2.17
CA ALA A 105 5.64 -12.50 3.31
C ALA A 105 4.78 -12.06 4.52
N ASP A 106 4.35 -10.80 4.56
CA ASP A 106 3.64 -10.21 5.70
C ASP A 106 2.12 -10.47 5.72
N MET A 107 1.55 -11.19 4.75
CA MET A 107 0.09 -11.14 4.51
C MET A 107 -0.59 -12.50 4.47
N GLY A 108 -0.10 -13.43 5.29
CA GLY A 108 -0.78 -14.71 5.58
C GLY A 108 -2.05 -14.57 6.43
N GLY A 109 -2.39 -13.37 6.91
CA GLY A 109 -3.63 -13.09 7.61
C GLY A 109 -4.81 -13.10 6.63
N GLY A 110 -5.68 -14.11 6.75
CA GLY A 110 -6.93 -14.14 6.03
C GLY A 110 -7.81 -12.95 6.42
N TYR A 111 -8.47 -12.37 5.42
CA TYR A 111 -9.46 -11.31 5.51
C TYR A 111 -10.46 -11.59 6.66
N SER A 112 -10.26 -10.94 7.81
CA SER A 112 -11.26 -10.94 8.87
C SER A 112 -12.08 -9.67 8.67
N GLY A 113 -13.35 -9.82 8.30
CA GLY A 113 -14.21 -8.67 8.03
C GLY A 113 -14.32 -7.82 9.30
N ASP A 114 -13.71 -6.63 9.27
CA ASP A 114 -13.76 -5.70 10.38
C ASP A 114 -15.20 -5.26 10.65
N ARG A 115 -15.66 -5.52 11.87
CA ARG A 115 -16.87 -4.92 12.43
C ARG A 115 -16.51 -3.53 12.95
N ASP A 116 -17.33 -2.54 12.62
CA ASP A 116 -17.16 -1.13 13.00
C ASP A 116 -16.63 -0.94 14.43
N GLU A 117 -15.61 -0.11 14.61
CA GLU A 117 -15.30 0.47 15.92
C GLU A 117 -16.41 1.44 16.34
N PRO A 118 -17.08 1.21 17.48
CA PRO A 118 -18.00 2.20 18.02
C PRO A 118 -17.16 3.27 18.74
N GLY A 119 -16.78 4.37 18.07
CA GLY A 119 -16.10 5.44 18.81
C GLY A 119 -15.54 6.65 18.07
N GLY A 120 -15.46 6.67 16.74
CA GLY A 120 -14.92 7.81 16.01
C GLY A 120 -15.83 9.04 16.06
N THR A 121 -15.37 10.14 16.68
CA THR A 121 -16.00 11.45 16.56
C THR A 121 -16.11 11.84 15.07
N LYS A 122 -17.30 12.30 14.66
CA LYS A 122 -17.57 12.72 13.28
C LYS A 122 -16.58 13.81 12.85
N GLY A 123 -15.63 13.47 11.97
CA GLY A 123 -15.00 14.46 11.09
C GLY A 123 -13.47 14.46 10.93
N ALA A 124 -12.70 13.75 11.76
CA ALA A 124 -11.22 13.81 11.63
C ALA A 124 -10.46 12.54 12.04
N GLY A 125 -11.16 11.49 12.47
CA GLY A 125 -10.54 10.24 12.88
C GLY A 125 -9.91 9.48 11.70
N PRO A 126 -8.91 8.63 11.97
CA PRO A 126 -8.36 7.75 10.96
C PRO A 126 -9.43 6.92 10.26
N VAL A 127 -9.31 6.74 8.95
CA VAL A 127 -10.23 5.91 8.16
C VAL A 127 -9.73 4.47 8.22
N ASP A 128 -10.29 3.70 9.16
CA ASP A 128 -10.00 2.28 9.32
C ASP A 128 -10.90 1.46 8.38
N SER A 129 -10.50 1.43 7.11
CA SER A 129 -11.18 0.68 6.05
C SER A 129 -10.16 0.24 5.02
N ASP A 130 -10.36 -0.91 4.38
CA ASP A 130 -9.45 -1.41 3.32
C ASP A 130 -9.65 -0.69 1.99
N ILE A 131 -9.30 0.60 1.93
CA ILE A 131 -9.46 1.45 0.74
C ILE A 131 -8.17 1.51 -0.09
N SER A 132 -7.02 1.43 0.56
CA SER A 132 -5.70 1.39 -0.07
C SER A 132 -4.89 0.22 0.47
N GLU A 133 -3.91 -0.24 -0.31
CA GLU A 133 -2.93 -1.19 0.17
C GLU A 133 -1.63 -0.46 0.51
N GLY A 134 -1.07 -0.71 1.71
CA GLY A 134 0.26 -0.23 2.09
C GLY A 134 1.42 -0.98 1.41
N SER A 135 1.12 -1.88 0.47
CA SER A 135 2.08 -2.81 -0.12
C SER A 135 2.83 -2.24 -1.34
N PHE A 136 2.23 -1.27 -2.04
CA PHE A 136 2.79 -0.64 -3.23
C PHE A 136 2.35 0.83 -3.34
N PHE A 137 3.31 1.75 -3.36
CA PHE A 137 3.04 3.18 -3.59
C PHE A 137 4.28 3.84 -4.18
N GLY A 138 4.12 5.01 -4.81
CA GLY A 138 5.25 5.72 -5.39
C GLY A 138 4.85 6.92 -6.22
N GLY A 139 5.83 7.48 -6.91
CA GLY A 139 5.64 8.65 -7.76
C GLY A 139 6.97 9.35 -8.03
N THR A 140 6.88 10.61 -8.45
CA THR A 140 8.07 11.45 -8.63
C THR A 140 8.75 11.73 -7.28
N PRO A 141 10.06 12.03 -7.25
CA PRO A 141 10.74 12.40 -6.00
C PRO A 141 10.05 13.50 -5.19
N LYS A 142 9.47 14.50 -5.88
CA LYS A 142 8.70 15.58 -5.25
C LYS A 142 7.42 15.04 -4.60
N ALA A 143 6.70 14.13 -5.27
CA ALA A 143 5.51 13.51 -4.73
C ALA A 143 5.83 12.64 -3.50
N VAL A 144 6.90 11.84 -3.55
CA VAL A 144 7.36 11.02 -2.40
C VAL A 144 7.75 11.89 -1.21
N THR A 145 8.51 12.98 -1.44
CA THR A 145 8.89 13.92 -0.39
C THR A 145 7.67 14.56 0.26
N TRP A 146 6.69 15.00 -0.55
CA TRP A 146 5.43 15.54 -0.05
C TRP A 146 4.66 14.49 0.76
N PHE A 147 4.54 13.26 0.24
CA PHE A 147 3.80 12.19 0.88
C PHE A 147 4.41 11.80 2.22
N SER A 148 5.72 11.58 2.28
CA SER A 148 6.46 11.29 3.52
C SER A 148 6.20 12.35 4.61
N ARG A 149 6.38 13.63 4.28
CA ARG A 149 6.15 14.72 5.23
C ARG A 149 4.70 14.81 5.69
N THR A 150 3.75 14.66 4.76
CA THR A 150 2.32 14.71 5.07
C THR A 150 1.92 13.53 5.94
N PHE A 151 2.35 12.32 5.59
CA PHE A 151 2.13 11.09 6.33
C PHE A 151 2.56 11.24 7.80
N TYR A 152 3.80 11.65 8.05
CA TYR A 152 4.30 11.78 9.42
C TYR A 152 3.68 12.95 10.20
N SER A 153 3.25 14.01 9.51
CA SER A 153 2.52 15.10 10.15
C SER A 153 1.18 14.61 10.71
N TYR A 154 0.46 13.77 9.95
CA TYR A 154 -0.81 13.17 10.40
C TYR A 154 -0.62 12.02 11.37
N HIS A 155 0.41 11.20 11.19
CA HIS A 155 0.84 10.18 12.15
C HIS A 155 1.06 10.82 13.52
N ASP A 156 1.90 11.84 13.62
CA ASP A 156 2.20 12.51 14.90
C ASP A 156 0.97 13.16 15.53
N TYR A 157 0.09 13.72 14.70
CA TYR A 157 -1.16 14.28 15.16
C TYR A 157 -2.10 13.21 15.74
N TYR A 158 -2.33 12.10 15.04
CA TYR A 158 -3.19 11.02 15.52
C TYR A 158 -2.63 10.36 16.78
N LEU A 159 -1.32 10.16 16.82
CA LEU A 159 -0.63 9.70 18.03
C LEU A 159 -0.82 10.65 19.22
N SER A 160 -0.75 11.96 18.99
CA SER A 160 -0.96 12.95 20.07
C SER A 160 -2.39 12.96 20.61
N LEU A 161 -3.36 12.47 19.84
CA LEU A 161 -4.76 12.31 20.25
C LEU A 161 -5.05 10.93 20.86
N GLY A 162 -4.07 10.02 20.89
CA GLY A 162 -4.26 8.65 21.33
C GLY A 162 -5.05 7.77 20.35
N PHE A 163 -5.20 8.19 19.09
CA PHE A 163 -5.81 7.36 18.06
C PHE A 163 -4.87 6.25 17.62
N PHE A 164 -5.44 5.08 17.29
CA PHE A 164 -4.68 3.98 16.71
C PHE A 164 -4.10 4.37 15.35
N ALA A 165 -2.78 4.28 15.22
CA ALA A 165 -2.03 4.60 14.02
C ALA A 165 -0.93 3.57 13.75
N GLY A 166 -1.10 2.34 14.27
CA GLY A 166 -0.13 1.26 14.13
C GLY A 166 -0.08 0.67 12.71
N LYS A 167 -1.21 0.68 12.00
CA LYS A 167 -1.32 0.26 10.59
C LYS A 167 -1.04 1.45 9.67
N ASP A 168 -0.13 1.30 8.72
CA ASP A 168 0.17 2.35 7.73
C ASP A 168 -1.03 2.65 6.84
N GLN A 169 -1.84 1.63 6.54
CA GLN A 169 -3.05 1.74 5.74
C GLN A 169 -4.04 2.77 6.32
N THR A 170 -4.22 2.76 7.63
CA THR A 170 -5.07 3.70 8.36
C THR A 170 -4.67 5.16 8.08
N LEU A 171 -3.36 5.42 8.02
CA LEU A 171 -2.80 6.73 7.67
C LEU A 171 -2.83 7.03 6.17
N TYR A 172 -2.60 6.03 5.32
CA TYR A 172 -2.66 6.20 3.86
C TYR A 172 -4.07 6.63 3.47
N ASN A 173 -5.09 5.95 3.99
CA ASN A 173 -6.48 6.29 3.75
C ASN A 173 -6.78 7.72 4.21
N ALA A 174 -6.37 8.11 5.42
CA ALA A 174 -6.57 9.46 5.92
C ALA A 174 -5.95 10.50 4.97
N VAL A 175 -4.69 10.32 4.56
CA VAL A 175 -4.01 11.24 3.64
C VAL A 175 -4.68 11.25 2.27
N ILE A 176 -5.14 10.10 1.75
CA ILE A 176 -5.86 10.02 0.47
C ILE A 176 -7.19 10.79 0.54
N PHE A 177 -7.98 10.62 1.60
CA PHE A 177 -9.25 11.33 1.79
C PHE A 177 -9.06 12.84 1.90
N LEU A 178 -7.99 13.27 2.55
CA LEU A 178 -7.69 14.69 2.76
C LEU A 178 -7.12 15.34 1.49
N PHE A 179 -6.31 14.61 0.72
CA PHE A 179 -5.59 15.12 -0.45
C PHE A 179 -5.84 14.29 -1.73
N PRO A 180 -7.09 14.02 -2.13
CA PRO A 180 -7.36 13.04 -3.19
C PRO A 180 -6.83 13.46 -4.56
N SER A 181 -6.72 14.76 -4.82
CA SER A 181 -6.14 15.31 -6.05
C SER A 181 -4.63 15.04 -6.20
N ARG A 182 -3.98 14.43 -5.20
CA ARG A 182 -2.56 14.03 -5.21
C ARG A 182 -2.35 12.56 -5.55
N PHE A 183 -3.42 11.78 -5.67
CA PHE A 183 -3.35 10.34 -5.85
C PHE A 183 -4.07 9.88 -7.13
N ILE A 184 -3.45 8.90 -7.76
CA ILE A 184 -4.06 8.07 -8.79
C ILE A 184 -4.11 6.64 -8.26
N THR A 185 -5.11 5.88 -8.69
CA THR A 185 -5.29 4.50 -8.29
C THR A 185 -5.75 3.64 -9.46
N VAL A 186 -5.70 2.34 -9.25
CA VAL A 186 -6.35 1.35 -10.08
C VAL A 186 -7.42 0.69 -9.23
N TRP A 187 -8.68 1.02 -9.50
CA TRP A 187 -9.80 0.53 -8.70
C TRP A 187 -10.31 -0.80 -9.25
N HIS A 188 -9.89 -1.90 -8.64
CA HIS A 188 -10.34 -3.25 -9.02
C HIS A 188 -11.88 -3.38 -9.02
N GLY A 189 -12.53 -2.62 -8.13
CA GLY A 189 -13.97 -2.62 -7.96
C GLY A 189 -14.76 -1.58 -8.74
N ASP A 190 -14.15 -0.88 -9.70
CA ASP A 190 -14.79 0.23 -10.42
C ASP A 190 -16.12 -0.20 -11.07
N PRO A 191 -17.27 0.35 -10.61
CA PRO A 191 -18.58 -0.02 -11.11
C PRO A 191 -18.79 0.42 -12.56
N ASP A 192 -18.07 1.44 -13.00
CA ASP A 192 -18.16 2.05 -14.34
C ASP A 192 -17.12 1.45 -15.30
N SER A 193 -16.29 0.52 -14.82
CA SER A 193 -15.29 -0.11 -15.66
C SER A 193 -15.95 -0.80 -16.85
N PRO A 194 -15.53 -0.50 -18.10
CA PRO A 194 -15.98 -1.25 -19.28
C PRO A 194 -15.67 -2.75 -19.15
N ALA A 195 -14.62 -3.07 -18.38
CA ALA A 195 -14.27 -4.43 -18.02
C ALA A 195 -15.27 -5.08 -17.05
N ARG A 196 -16.34 -4.41 -16.63
CA ARG A 196 -17.45 -5.01 -15.89
C ARG A 196 -18.53 -5.60 -16.82
N GLY A 197 -18.55 -5.21 -18.10
CA GLY A 197 -19.55 -5.65 -19.08
C GLY A 197 -19.75 -7.16 -19.07
N GLY A 198 -21.00 -7.60 -18.90
CA GLY A 198 -21.41 -9.00 -18.86
C GLY A 198 -21.42 -9.69 -17.48
N MET A 199 -21.12 -8.96 -16.39
CA MET A 199 -21.16 -9.48 -15.01
C MET A 199 -22.38 -8.98 -14.22
N PRO A 200 -23.04 -9.81 -13.40
CA PRO A 200 -24.16 -9.43 -12.56
C PRO A 200 -23.75 -8.33 -11.58
N PRO A 201 -24.62 -7.33 -11.36
CA PRO A 201 -24.32 -6.21 -10.46
C PRO A 201 -24.07 -6.64 -9.01
N ASN A 202 -24.65 -7.77 -8.58
CA ASN A 202 -24.64 -8.25 -7.19
C ASN A 202 -23.80 -9.53 -6.98
N GLY A 203 -23.03 -9.94 -7.99
CA GLY A 203 -22.36 -11.25 -8.00
C GLY A 203 -21.00 -11.25 -7.31
N PHE A 204 -21.00 -11.40 -5.98
CA PHE A 204 -19.84 -11.71 -5.12
C PHE A 204 -18.67 -10.69 -5.13
N THR A 205 -17.93 -10.62 -4.02
CA THR A 205 -16.85 -9.64 -3.80
C THR A 205 -15.66 -9.84 -4.72
N ARG A 206 -15.40 -11.07 -5.17
CA ARG A 206 -14.29 -11.40 -6.08
C ARG A 206 -14.72 -11.41 -7.54
N GLY A 207 -13.83 -10.97 -8.42
CA GLY A 207 -13.97 -11.19 -9.87
C GLY A 207 -14.66 -10.06 -10.64
N ARG A 208 -14.70 -8.83 -10.09
CA ARG A 208 -15.22 -7.65 -10.81
C ARG A 208 -14.48 -7.32 -12.10
N LEU A 209 -13.34 -7.96 -12.37
CA LEU A 209 -12.60 -7.87 -13.63
C LEU A 209 -12.41 -9.24 -14.32
N GLY A 210 -13.17 -10.28 -13.94
CA GLY A 210 -13.02 -11.65 -14.43
C GLY A 210 -12.14 -12.52 -13.54
N ALA A 211 -11.55 -13.58 -14.11
CA ALA A 211 -10.69 -14.53 -13.38
C ALA A 211 -9.29 -13.96 -13.08
N CYS A 212 -9.24 -12.92 -12.25
CA CYS A 212 -7.99 -12.36 -11.72
C CYS A 212 -7.50 -13.16 -10.52
N GLY A 213 -6.19 -13.07 -10.23
CA GLY A 213 -5.62 -13.60 -8.99
C GLY A 213 -6.11 -12.86 -7.74
N PRO A 214 -5.48 -13.08 -6.58
CA PRO A 214 -5.83 -12.34 -5.37
C PRO A 214 -5.76 -10.83 -5.62
N GLU A 215 -6.82 -10.12 -5.22
CA GLU A 215 -6.95 -8.67 -5.45
C GLU A 215 -5.77 -7.90 -4.88
N TRP A 216 -5.25 -8.37 -3.75
CA TRP A 216 -4.06 -7.84 -3.06
C TRP A 216 -2.77 -7.83 -3.90
N TYR A 217 -2.73 -8.60 -4.98
CA TYR A 217 -1.57 -8.66 -5.88
C TYR A 217 -1.93 -8.21 -7.29
N TYR A 218 -3.11 -7.60 -7.48
CA TYR A 218 -3.60 -7.19 -8.79
C TYR A 218 -2.66 -6.18 -9.46
N TYR A 219 -2.06 -5.26 -8.69
CA TYR A 219 -1.10 -4.29 -9.23
C TYR A 219 0.08 -4.95 -9.94
N GLN A 220 0.52 -6.13 -9.50
CA GLN A 220 1.63 -6.86 -10.14
C GLN A 220 1.26 -7.28 -11.55
N TRP A 221 0.03 -7.75 -11.73
CA TRP A 221 -0.51 -8.05 -13.04
C TRP A 221 -0.73 -6.78 -13.85
N TRP A 222 -1.36 -5.75 -13.28
CA TRP A 222 -1.67 -4.51 -13.98
C TRP A 222 -0.42 -3.82 -14.55
N LEU A 223 0.66 -3.75 -13.75
CA LEU A 223 1.96 -3.16 -14.12
C LEU A 223 2.83 -4.05 -15.00
N SER A 224 2.48 -5.32 -15.18
CA SER A 224 3.26 -6.23 -16.00
C SER A 224 3.12 -5.94 -17.49
N ASP A 225 4.12 -6.36 -18.26
CA ASP A 225 4.06 -6.32 -19.72
C ASP A 225 2.93 -7.22 -20.26
N LYS A 226 2.57 -7.02 -21.53
CA LYS A 226 1.46 -7.75 -22.16
C LYS A 226 1.67 -9.27 -22.08
N HIS A 227 2.86 -9.77 -22.38
CA HIS A 227 3.11 -11.22 -22.40
C HIS A 227 2.98 -11.81 -20.99
N SER A 228 3.60 -11.20 -19.98
CA SER A 228 3.47 -11.63 -18.58
C SER A 228 2.02 -11.62 -18.09
N ARG A 229 1.22 -10.62 -18.49
CA ARG A 229 -0.23 -10.56 -18.18
C ARG A 229 -1.02 -11.71 -18.80
N GLU A 230 -0.72 -12.08 -20.04
CA GLU A 230 -1.38 -13.21 -20.71
C GLU A 230 -1.04 -14.53 -20.03
N GLU A 231 0.23 -14.76 -19.67
CA GLU A 231 0.65 -15.97 -18.96
C GLU A 231 0.00 -16.08 -17.58
N MET A 232 -0.03 -15.00 -16.80
CA MET A 232 -0.73 -14.97 -15.52
C MET A 232 -2.24 -15.21 -15.66
N ARG A 233 -2.86 -14.61 -16.67
CA ARG A 233 -4.29 -14.82 -16.97
C ARG A 233 -4.57 -16.28 -17.32
N LYS A 234 -3.75 -16.91 -18.16
CA LYS A 234 -3.85 -18.34 -18.49
C LYS A 234 -3.69 -19.19 -17.22
N TYR A 235 -2.68 -18.91 -16.41
CA TYR A 235 -2.46 -19.61 -15.16
C TYR A 235 -3.66 -19.51 -14.21
N TRP A 236 -4.21 -18.32 -13.99
CA TRP A 236 -5.39 -18.13 -13.12
C TRP A 236 -6.65 -18.80 -13.66
N MET A 237 -6.80 -18.85 -14.97
CA MET A 237 -7.90 -19.59 -15.61
C MET A 237 -7.79 -21.10 -15.38
N GLU A 238 -6.58 -21.64 -15.36
CA GLU A 238 -6.30 -23.07 -15.18
C GLU A 238 -6.25 -23.49 -13.69
N HIS A 239 -5.75 -22.63 -12.80
CA HIS A 239 -5.36 -22.95 -11.41
C HIS A 239 -6.11 -22.12 -10.37
N ASP A 240 -7.36 -21.74 -10.63
CA ASP A 240 -8.11 -20.95 -9.65
C ASP A 240 -8.29 -21.76 -8.35
N ARG A 241 -7.84 -21.16 -7.24
CA ARG A 241 -7.78 -21.73 -5.90
C ARG A 241 -9.16 -22.06 -5.32
N GLU A 242 -10.23 -21.45 -5.84
CA GLU A 242 -11.60 -21.62 -5.31
C GLU A 242 -12.60 -21.97 -6.44
N PRO A 243 -12.53 -23.20 -7.00
CA PRO A 243 -13.40 -23.65 -8.09
C PRO A 243 -14.88 -23.47 -7.81
N GLU A 244 -15.31 -23.71 -6.58
CA GLU A 244 -16.71 -23.76 -6.20
C GLU A 244 -17.37 -22.38 -6.04
N LYS A 245 -16.64 -21.38 -5.53
CA LYS A 245 -17.15 -20.01 -5.34
C LYS A 245 -17.20 -19.18 -6.63
N ALA A 246 -16.45 -19.59 -7.65
CA ALA A 246 -16.31 -18.89 -8.92
C ALA A 246 -17.10 -19.51 -10.08
N ARG A 247 -18.03 -20.45 -9.78
CA ARG A 247 -18.70 -21.30 -10.79
C ARG A 247 -19.31 -20.51 -11.97
N TRP A 248 -19.92 -19.35 -11.74
CA TRP A 248 -20.74 -18.72 -12.78
C TRP A 248 -19.92 -17.92 -13.83
N TRP A 249 -18.93 -17.09 -13.47
CA TRP A 249 -18.09 -16.42 -14.48
C TRP A 249 -17.09 -17.38 -15.12
N LYS A 250 -16.73 -18.47 -14.42
CA LYS A 250 -15.95 -19.59 -14.99
C LYS A 250 -16.68 -20.34 -16.09
N MET A 251 -18.00 -20.55 -15.97
CA MET A 251 -18.80 -21.09 -17.08
C MET A 251 -18.70 -20.22 -18.34
N ARG A 252 -18.50 -18.91 -18.17
CA ARG A 252 -18.28 -17.95 -19.27
C ARG A 252 -16.81 -17.73 -19.64
N ARG A 253 -15.88 -18.40 -18.94
CA ARG A 253 -14.42 -18.30 -19.12
C ARG A 253 -13.92 -16.85 -19.31
N ILE A 254 -14.42 -15.93 -18.50
CA ILE A 254 -14.07 -14.50 -18.65
C ILE A 254 -12.65 -14.28 -18.10
N PRO A 255 -11.66 -13.94 -18.94
CA PRO A 255 -10.30 -13.71 -18.49
C PRO A 255 -10.19 -12.48 -17.59
N CYS A 256 -9.12 -12.38 -16.79
CA CYS A 256 -8.79 -11.16 -16.06
C CYS A 256 -8.61 -9.96 -17.01
N ARG A 257 -9.26 -8.84 -16.68
CA ARG A 257 -9.31 -7.60 -17.48
C ARG A 257 -8.59 -6.44 -16.79
N MET A 258 -8.17 -5.47 -17.59
CA MET A 258 -7.50 -4.25 -17.14
C MET A 258 -8.50 -3.27 -16.54
N ALA A 259 -8.27 -2.87 -15.29
CA ALA A 259 -8.92 -1.69 -14.71
C ALA A 259 -8.29 -0.42 -15.28
N LEU A 260 -9.10 0.64 -15.32
CA LEU A 260 -8.67 1.97 -15.74
C LEU A 260 -7.90 2.66 -14.61
N LEU A 261 -6.97 3.52 -15.00
CA LEU A 261 -6.35 4.46 -14.07
C LEU A 261 -7.38 5.55 -13.73
N ARG A 262 -7.58 5.85 -12.45
CA ARG A 262 -8.50 6.87 -11.96
C ARG A 262 -7.77 7.81 -11.01
N SER A 263 -8.20 9.08 -10.96
CA SER A 263 -7.81 9.92 -9.83
C SER A 263 -8.58 9.47 -8.58
N MET A 264 -7.97 9.59 -7.39
CA MET A 264 -8.71 9.29 -6.16
C MET A 264 -9.87 10.28 -5.95
N GLU A 265 -9.78 11.49 -6.50
CA GLU A 265 -10.88 12.45 -6.45
C GLU A 265 -12.11 11.95 -7.20
N ASP A 266 -11.93 11.41 -8.41
CA ASP A 266 -13.03 10.82 -9.19
C ASP A 266 -13.62 9.62 -8.48
N VAL A 267 -12.77 8.75 -7.88
CA VAL A 267 -13.24 7.58 -7.13
C VAL A 267 -14.10 7.99 -5.95
N LEU A 268 -13.67 9.00 -5.18
CA LEU A 268 -14.42 9.49 -4.02
C LEU A 268 -15.71 10.19 -4.43
N LYS A 269 -15.71 11.01 -5.49
CA LYS A 269 -16.94 11.63 -6.03
C LYS A 269 -17.94 10.61 -6.56
N SER A 270 -17.45 9.59 -7.30
CA SER A 270 -18.32 8.49 -7.77
C SER A 270 -18.93 7.69 -6.60
N SER A 271 -18.22 7.61 -5.47
CA SER A 271 -18.64 6.81 -4.31
C SER A 271 -19.52 7.58 -3.32
N PHE A 272 -19.25 8.88 -3.10
CA PHE A 272 -19.93 9.70 -2.09
C PHE A 272 -20.86 10.78 -2.66
N GLY A 273 -20.89 10.96 -3.99
CA GLY A 273 -21.66 12.00 -4.67
C GLY A 273 -20.76 13.03 -5.36
N ASN A 274 -21.22 13.58 -6.48
CA ASN A 274 -20.47 14.55 -7.28
C ASN A 274 -20.19 15.86 -6.53
N ASP A 275 -21.01 16.18 -5.52
CA ASP A 275 -20.90 17.31 -4.62
C ASP A 275 -19.99 17.05 -3.42
N TRP A 276 -19.45 15.84 -3.28
CA TRP A 276 -18.50 15.52 -2.23
C TRP A 276 -17.24 16.39 -2.31
N THR A 277 -16.86 16.96 -1.17
CA THR A 277 -15.63 17.75 -1.01
C THR A 277 -14.73 17.13 0.06
N PRO A 278 -13.40 17.15 -0.12
CA PRO A 278 -12.47 16.68 0.90
C PRO A 278 -12.64 17.42 2.23
N PRO A 279 -12.46 16.75 3.39
CA PRO A 279 -12.47 17.41 4.69
C PRO A 279 -11.36 18.48 4.83
N ALA A 280 -11.47 19.32 5.87
CA ALA A 280 -10.48 20.34 6.16
C ALA A 280 -9.09 19.72 6.45
N ARG A 281 -8.05 20.31 5.85
CA ARG A 281 -6.67 19.78 5.83
C ARG A 281 -5.77 20.37 6.94
N THR A 282 -6.35 20.99 7.95
CA THR A 282 -5.60 21.74 8.95
C THR A 282 -5.43 20.92 10.22
N ILE A 283 -4.21 20.48 10.46
CA ILE A 283 -3.77 20.05 11.80
C ILE A 283 -3.18 21.27 12.51
N GLY A 284 -3.57 21.50 13.77
CA GLY A 284 -3.09 22.64 14.56
C GLY A 284 -1.64 22.51 15.05
N LEU A 285 -0.92 21.45 14.64
CA LEU A 285 0.42 21.16 15.11
C LEU A 285 1.48 21.59 14.10
N ARG A 286 2.53 22.25 14.62
CA ARG A 286 3.79 22.37 13.88
C ARG A 286 4.47 21.00 13.85
N PRO A 287 5.05 20.56 12.72
CA PRO A 287 5.80 19.31 12.65
C PRO A 287 6.88 19.30 13.75
N LYS A 288 6.88 18.28 14.60
CA LYS A 288 7.89 18.14 15.67
C LYS A 288 9.24 17.72 15.13
N HIS A 289 9.27 17.06 13.98
CA HIS A 289 10.48 16.50 13.38
C HIS A 289 10.60 16.95 11.92
N MET A 290 11.71 17.60 11.59
CA MET A 290 12.21 17.72 10.21
C MET A 290 13.52 16.94 10.15
N TRP A 291 13.58 15.92 9.30
CA TRP A 291 14.76 15.09 9.05
C TRP A 291 15.33 15.31 7.64
#